data_AF-A0A6N3HIN2-F1
#
_entry.id   AF-A0A6N3HIN2-F1
#
_cell.length_a   1.000
_cell.length_b   1.000
_cell.length_c   1.000
_cell.angle_alpha   90.00
_cell.angle_beta   90.00
_cell.angle_gamma   90.00
#
_symmetry.space_group_name_H-M   'P 1'
#
loop_
_entity.id
_entity.type
_entity.pdbx_description
1 polymer ?
#
loop_
_entity_poly.entity_id
_entity_poly.type
_entity_poly.pdbx_seq_one_letter_code
_entity_poly.pdbx_strand_id
1 'polypeptide(L)' 'MKIITLVSSIITLLLLFSTMICGLWLKSGQPGDISFHMNCGIASLVFGCITFILLLVTFHYQKKGK' A
#
# COMPACT_ATOMS: atom_id res chain seq x y z
N MET A 1 -12.46 -13.13 2.11
CA MET A 1 -11.79 -12.11 2.95
C MET A 1 -10.27 -12.27 2.96
N LYS A 2 -9.72 -13.35 3.54
CA LYS A 2 -8.25 -13.51 3.74
C LYS A 2 -7.41 -13.38 2.46
N ILE A 3 -7.82 -14.01 1.35
CA ILE A 3 -7.10 -13.92 0.06
C ILE A 3 -7.12 -12.49 -0.48
N ILE A 4 -8.26 -11.79 -0.39
CA ILE A 4 -8.41 -10.41 -0.86
C ILE A 4 -7.53 -9.47 -0.03
N THR A 5 -7.53 -9.63 1.29
CA THR A 5 -6.63 -8.89 2.21
C THR A 5 -5.18 -9.17 1.88
N LEU A 6 -4.81 -10.42 1.61
CA LEU A 6 -3.43 -10.81 1.28
C LEU A 6 -2.96 -10.16 -0.03
N VAL A 7 -3.78 -10.22 -1.09
CA VAL A 7 -3.47 -9.58 -2.38
C VAL A 7 -3.34 -8.06 -2.21
N SER A 8 -4.27 -7.43 -1.49
CA SER A 8 -4.24 -5.98 -1.20
C SER A 8 -2.98 -5.57 -0.43
N SER A 9 -2.58 -6.36 0.58
CA SER A 9 -1.34 -6.13 1.33
C SER A 9 -0.10 -6.24 0.45
N ILE A 10 -0.03 -7.23 -0.45
CA ILE A 10 1.10 -7.41 -1.37
C ILE A 10 1.21 -6.21 -2.33
N ILE A 11 0.09 -5.79 -2.91
CA ILE A 11 0.05 -4.62 -3.81
C ILE A 11 0.50 -3.35 -3.07
N THR A 12 0.02 -3.15 -1.84
CA THR A 12 0.41 -2.01 -1.00
C THR A 12 1.92 -2.00 -0.73
N LEU A 13 2.49 -3.16 -0.40
CA LEU A 13 3.94 -3.33 -0.18
C LEU A 13 4.76 -3.01 -1.42
N LEU A 14 4.35 -3.52 -2.59
CA LEU A 14 5.03 -3.26 -3.85
C LEU A 14 5.02 -1.76 -4.21
N LEU A 15 3.88 -1.10 -4.03
CA LEU A 15 3.74 0.35 -4.25
C LEU A 15 4.61 1.14 -3.27
N LEU A 16 4.70 0.72 -2.00
CA LEU A 16 5.55 1.38 -1.00
C LEU A 16 7.03 1.24 -1.33
N PHE A 17 7.47 0.04 -1.72
CA PHE A 17 8.84 -0.17 -2.18
C PHE A 17 9.16 0.68 -3.40
N SER A 18 8.25 0.73 -4.38
CA SER A 18 8.40 1.59 -5.55
C SER A 18 8.54 3.07 -5.15
N THR A 19 7.68 3.55 -4.25
CA THR A 19 7.69 4.93 -3.72
C THR A 19 8.98 5.25 -2.98
N MET A 20 9.50 4.31 -2.18
CA MET A 20 10.77 4.45 -1.47
C MET A 20 11.96 4.50 -2.43
N ILE A 21 12.03 3.58 -3.40
CA ILE A 21 13.11 3.54 -4.38
C ILE A 21 13.11 4.81 -5.22
N CYS A 22 11.95 5.26 -5.72
CA CYS A 22 11.88 6.48 -6.52
C CYS A 22 12.13 7.75 -5.69
N GLY A 23 11.71 7.78 -4.42
CA GLY A 23 12.03 8.87 -3.49
C GLY A 23 13.52 8.97 -3.20
N LEU A 24 14.20 7.83 -2.98
CA LEU A 24 15.66 7.77 -2.80
C LEU A 24 16.41 8.16 -4.09
N TRP A 25 15.87 7.77 -5.26
CA TRP A 25 16.40 8.14 -6.57
C TRP A 25 16.31 9.65 -6.81
N LEU A 26 15.16 10.27 -6.51
CA LEU A 26 15.01 11.73 -6.58
C LEU A 26 15.94 12.43 -5.59
N LYS A 27 16.08 11.89 -4.37
CA LYS A 27 16.96 12.44 -3.33
C LYS A 27 18.45 12.41 -3.73
N SER A 28 18.88 11.45 -4.55
CA SER A 28 20.28 11.37 -5.01
C SER A 28 20.61 12.40 -6.10
N GLY A 29 19.64 13.24 -6.52
CA GLY A 29 19.81 14.24 -7.57
C GLY A 29 19.76 13.65 -8.97
N GLN A 30 19.40 12.37 -9.12
CA GLN A 30 19.18 11.76 -10.41
C GLN A 30 17.89 12.30 -11.04
N PRO A 31 17.84 12.41 -12.38
CA PRO A 31 16.62 12.77 -13.07
C PRO A 31 15.53 11.72 -12.78
N GLY A 32 14.37 12.19 -12.34
CA GLY A 32 13.22 11.35 -12.02
C GLY A 32 11.94 12.17 -12.04
N ASP A 33 10.81 11.49 -12.18
CA ASP A 33 9.50 12.14 -12.25
C ASP A 33 8.85 12.20 -10.87
N ILE A 34 8.69 13.42 -10.35
CA ILE A 34 8.01 13.68 -9.07
C ILE A 34 6.53 13.27 -9.16
N SER A 35 5.90 13.40 -10.33
CA SER A 35 4.52 13.00 -10.54
C SER A 35 4.37 11.49 -10.38
N PHE A 36 5.35 10.71 -10.83
CA PHE A 36 5.39 9.26 -10.63
C PHE A 36 5.53 8.91 -9.15
N HIS A 37 6.45 9.56 -8.42
CA HIS A 37 6.58 9.37 -6.97
C HIS A 37 5.27 9.68 -6.24
N MET A 38 4.65 10.82 -6.56
CA MET A 38 3.40 11.25 -5.95
C MET A 38 2.25 10.26 -6.25
N ASN A 39 2.15 9.79 -7.49
CA ASN A 39 1.13 8.84 -7.90
C ASN A 39 1.30 7.48 -7.19
N CYS A 40 2.52 6.96 -7.12
CA CYS A 40 2.83 5.74 -6.35
C CYS A 40 2.49 5.91 -4.86
N GLY A 41 2.85 7.05 -4.26
CA GLY A 41 2.56 7.34 -2.86
C GLY A 41 1.05 7.43 -2.57
N ILE A 42 0.29 8.12 -3.43
CA ILE A 42 -1.17 8.22 -3.30
C ILE A 42 -1.81 6.83 -3.46
N ALA A 43 -1.39 6.06 -4.47
CA ALA A 43 -1.88 4.70 -4.68
C ALA A 43 -1.58 3.79 -3.47
N SER A 44 -0.36 3.85 -2.91
CA SER A 44 0.00 3.16 -1.67
C SER A 44 -0.93 3.53 -0.52
N LEU A 45 -1.24 4.81 -0.34
CA LEU A 45 -2.11 5.28 0.73
C LEU A 45 -3.54 4.72 0.58
N VAL A 46 -4.09 4.80 -0.63
CA VAL A 46 -5.44 4.28 -0.94
C VAL A 46 -5.52 2.78 -0.69
N PHE A 47 -4.58 1.99 -1.24
CA PHE A 47 -4.55 0.55 -1.02
C PHE A 47 -4.28 0.19 0.45
N GLY A 48 -3.49 0.99 1.17
CA GLY A 48 -3.27 0.86 2.61
C GLY A 48 -4.56 1.03 3.41
N CYS A 49 -5.35 2.07 3.12
CA CYS A 49 -6.65 2.30 3.76
C CYS A 49 -7.63 1.15 3.48
N ILE A 50 -7.71 0.67 2.24
CA ILE A 50 -8.58 -0.46 1.87
C ILE A 50 -8.15 -1.72 2.64
N THR A 51 -6.84 -2.00 2.68
CA THR A 51 -6.28 -3.15 3.40
C THR A 51 -6.60 -3.08 4.89
N PHE A 52 -6.49 -1.89 5.49
CA PHE A 52 -6.80 -1.66 6.91
C PHE A 52 -8.28 -1.92 7.22
N ILE A 53 -9.19 -1.41 6.39
CA ILE A 53 -10.63 -1.67 6.53
C ILE A 53 -10.94 -3.16 6.39
N LEU A 54 -10.34 -3.84 5.40
CA LEU A 54 -10.51 -5.28 5.20
C LEU A 54 -10.00 -6.10 6.40
N LEU A 55 -8.91 -5.67 7.02
CA LEU A 55 -8.38 -6.27 8.24
C LEU A 55 -9.35 -6.11 9.41
N LEU A 56 -9.89 -4.90 9.63
CA LEU A 56 -10.87 -4.65 10.69
C LEU A 56 -12.13 -5.49 10.51
N VAL A 57 -12.67 -5.57 9.29
CA VAL A 57 -13.83 -6.42 8.98
C VAL A 57 -13.53 -7.89 9.26
N THR A 58 -12.35 -8.37 8.82
CA THR A 58 -11.93 -9.75 9.05
C THR A 58 -11.79 -10.06 10.55
N PHE A 59 -11.19 -9.14 11.31
CA PHE A 59 -11.00 -9.29 12.75
C PHE A 59 -12.34 -9.28 13.51
N HIS A 60 -13.24 -8.37 13.15
CA HIS A 60 -14.58 -8.30 13.73
C HIS A 60 -15.39 -9.57 13.43
N TYR A 61 -15.31 -10.11 12.21
CA TYR A 61 -15.95 -11.37 11.86
C TYR A 61 -15.41 -12.56 12.66
N GLN A 62 -14.08 -12.63 12.87
CA GLN A 62 -13.46 -13.69 13.68
C GLN A 62 -13.90 -13.59 15.16
N LYS A 63 -14.13 -12.39 15.68
CA LYS A 63 -14.62 -12.17 17.04
C LYS A 63 -16.09 -12.57 17.24
N LYS A 64 -16.93 -12.47 16.20
CA LYS A 64 -18.37 -12.81 16.26
C LYS A 64 -18.65 -14.32 16.06
N GLY A 65 -17.70 -15.06 15.50
CA GLY A 65 -17.81 -16.50 15.23
C GLY A 65 -17.15 -17.42 16.28
N LYS A 66 -16.68 -16.84 17.39
CA LYS A 66 -16.24 -17.53 18.62
C LYS A 66 -17.21 -17.17 19.73
#